data_AF-A0A1Y5GI24-F1
#
_entry.id   AF-A0A1Y5GI24-F1
#
_cell.length_a   1.000
_cell.length_b   1.000
_cell.length_c   1.000
_cell.angle_alpha   90.00
_cell.angle_beta   90.00
_cell.angle_gamma   90.00
#
_symmetry.space_group_name_H-M   'P 1'
#
loop_
_entity.id
_entity.type
_entity.pdbx_description
1 polymer ?
#
loop_
_entity_poly.entity_id
_entity_poly.type
_entity_poly.pdbx_seq_one_letter_code
_entity_poly.pdbx_strand_id
1 'polypeptide(L)'
;MQTFHFIGVETAKIVLYLDNRPHLERAGDVQVSELIAANGNHWRKILTIYAKLCSGDNWREYRDCELLNKDQQICFSEQIVESARIHIFSGKSCWQRFGVTADALSKMQHSSCSRVYFQYSTQRGLCLYTPYFDYRQFPNVLIEQVKEILNKTAKISCE
;
A
#
# COMPACT_ATOMS: atom_id res chain seq x y z
N MET A 1 -19.72 0.53 -17.22
CA MET A 1 -18.43 1.15 -16.82
C MET A 1 -17.40 0.03 -16.77
N GLN A 2 -16.25 0.18 -17.40
CA GLN A 2 -15.17 -0.81 -17.27
C GLN A 2 -14.67 -0.83 -15.83
N THR A 3 -14.72 -2.00 -15.20
CA THR A 3 -14.19 -2.21 -13.86
C THR A 3 -12.71 -2.51 -13.97
N PHE A 4 -11.83 -1.54 -13.73
CA PHE A 4 -10.40 -1.79 -13.64
C PHE A 4 -10.07 -2.49 -12.31
N HIS A 5 -9.08 -3.39 -12.33
CA HIS A 5 -8.72 -4.20 -11.15
C HIS A 5 -7.56 -3.60 -10.35
N PHE A 6 -6.73 -2.76 -10.98
CA PHE A 6 -5.59 -2.10 -10.35
C PHE A 6 -5.20 -0.81 -11.10
N ILE A 7 -4.27 -0.04 -10.52
CA ILE A 7 -3.56 1.08 -11.16
C ILE A 7 -2.07 0.92 -10.89
N GLY A 8 -1.24 1.18 -11.89
CA GLY A 8 0.22 1.07 -11.84
C GLY A 8 0.73 -0.14 -12.62
N VAL A 9 1.96 -0.57 -12.34
CA VAL A 9 2.61 -1.64 -13.11
C VAL A 9 2.00 -3.02 -12.80
N GLU A 10 1.89 -3.88 -13.81
CA GLU A 10 1.31 -5.23 -13.67
C GLU A 10 2.19 -6.13 -12.78
N THR A 11 3.52 -6.10 -12.99
CA THR A 11 4.49 -6.92 -12.25
C THR A 11 5.09 -6.19 -11.05
N ALA A 12 4.25 -5.53 -10.25
CA ALA A 12 4.68 -4.73 -9.10
C ALA A 12 5.42 -5.54 -8.04
N LYS A 13 6.36 -4.90 -7.34
CA LYS A 13 7.08 -5.44 -6.16
C LYS A 13 6.41 -5.05 -4.85
N ILE A 14 5.75 -3.89 -4.83
CA ILE A 14 5.04 -3.36 -3.67
C ILE A 14 3.61 -3.08 -4.08
N VAL A 15 2.64 -3.65 -3.36
CA VAL A 15 1.22 -3.50 -3.70
C VAL A 15 0.43 -2.95 -2.52
N LEU A 16 -0.31 -1.87 -2.77
CA LEU A 16 -1.28 -1.32 -1.85
C LEU A 16 -2.68 -1.83 -2.22
N TYR A 17 -3.30 -2.58 -1.31
CA TYR A 17 -4.67 -3.07 -1.47
C TYR A 17 -5.66 -2.13 -0.78
N LEU A 18 -6.66 -1.66 -1.54
CA LEU A 18 -7.69 -0.73 -1.08
C LEU A 18 -9.08 -1.15 -1.57
N ASP A 19 -10.11 -0.77 -0.82
CA ASP A 19 -11.50 -0.93 -1.27
C ASP A 19 -12.01 0.30 -2.02
N ASN A 20 -11.52 1.48 -1.64
CA ASN A 20 -11.92 2.74 -2.28
C ASN A 20 -11.29 2.83 -3.67
N ARG A 21 -12.14 2.92 -4.70
CA ARG A 21 -11.73 3.08 -6.09
C ARG A 21 -11.73 4.57 -6.47
N PRO A 22 -10.71 5.06 -7.18
CA PRO A 22 -10.75 6.42 -7.69
C PRO A 22 -11.75 6.53 -8.83
N HIS A 23 -12.25 7.74 -9.05
CA HIS A 23 -12.74 8.14 -10.35
C HIS A 23 -11.58 8.21 -11.33
N LEU A 24 -11.71 7.48 -12.44
CA LEU A 24 -10.79 7.48 -13.57
C LEU A 24 -11.58 7.77 -14.84
N GLU A 25 -11.11 8.72 -15.64
CA GLU A 25 -11.70 9.02 -16.95
C GLU A 25 -11.35 7.93 -17.99
N ARG A 26 -10.21 7.25 -17.82
CA ARG A 26 -9.71 6.19 -18.70
C ARG A 26 -9.01 5.09 -17.89
N ALA A 27 -9.08 3.86 -18.38
CA ALA A 27 -8.26 2.76 -17.89
C ALA A 27 -6.85 2.84 -18.54
N GLY A 28 -5.80 2.46 -17.80
CA GLY A 28 -4.42 2.43 -18.30
C GLY A 28 -3.45 3.19 -17.41
N ASP A 29 -2.38 3.72 -18.02
CA ASP A 29 -1.36 4.53 -17.34
C ASP A 29 -1.99 5.83 -16.83
N VAL A 30 -2.05 5.97 -15.50
CA VAL A 30 -2.60 7.16 -14.85
C VAL A 30 -1.51 7.81 -14.01
N GLN A 31 -1.22 9.06 -14.32
CA GLN A 31 -0.29 9.87 -13.53
C GLN A 31 -0.91 10.24 -12.19
N VAL A 32 -0.07 10.32 -11.15
CA VAL A 32 -0.52 10.69 -9.79
C VAL A 32 -1.16 12.08 -9.76
N SER A 33 -0.67 13.02 -10.56
CA SER A 33 -1.28 14.35 -10.69
C SER A 33 -2.72 14.30 -11.22
N GLU A 34 -2.98 13.47 -12.24
CA GLU A 34 -4.32 13.24 -12.80
C GLU A 34 -5.26 12.61 -11.76
N LEU A 35 -4.79 11.59 -11.03
CA LEU A 35 -5.53 10.97 -9.94
C LEU A 35 -5.96 12.00 -8.87
N ILE A 36 -5.03 12.85 -8.46
CA ILE A 36 -5.29 13.88 -7.45
C ILE A 36 -6.26 14.95 -7.97
N ALA A 37 -6.12 15.36 -9.23
CA ALA A 37 -7.01 16.34 -9.84
C ALA A 37 -8.45 15.81 -9.90
N ALA A 38 -8.64 14.56 -10.30
CA ALA A 38 -9.96 13.94 -10.43
C ALA A 38 -10.61 13.56 -9.09
N ASN A 39 -9.83 13.28 -8.05
CA ASN A 39 -10.34 12.70 -6.79
C ASN A 39 -10.10 13.57 -5.54
N GLY A 40 -9.36 14.66 -5.69
CA GLY A 40 -9.13 15.65 -4.64
C GLY A 40 -8.27 15.18 -3.47
N ASN A 41 -8.50 15.81 -2.32
CA ASN A 41 -7.66 15.68 -1.13
C ASN A 41 -7.60 14.25 -0.57
N HIS A 42 -8.65 13.45 -0.79
CA HIS A 42 -8.70 12.08 -0.30
C HIS A 42 -7.59 11.23 -0.93
N TRP A 43 -7.52 11.19 -2.26
CA TRP A 43 -6.48 10.45 -2.99
C TRP A 43 -5.09 11.04 -2.86
N ARG A 44 -4.99 12.37 -2.69
CA ARG A 44 -3.71 13.01 -2.35
C ARG A 44 -3.09 12.44 -1.07
N LYS A 45 -3.90 12.18 -0.03
CA LYS A 45 -3.41 11.59 1.24
C LYS A 45 -2.90 10.17 1.01
N ILE A 46 -3.68 9.34 0.32
CA ILE A 46 -3.35 7.95 0.02
C ILE A 46 -2.01 7.87 -0.72
N LEU A 47 -1.89 8.60 -1.83
CA LEU A 47 -0.69 8.58 -2.67
C LEU A 47 0.52 9.18 -1.95
N THR A 48 0.32 10.18 -1.10
CA THR A 48 1.40 10.76 -0.30
C THR A 48 1.93 9.79 0.75
N ILE A 49 1.05 9.11 1.48
CA ILE A 49 1.47 8.10 2.45
C ILE A 49 2.16 6.95 1.72
N TYR A 50 1.59 6.50 0.60
CA TYR A 50 2.18 5.41 -0.17
C TYR A 50 3.57 5.74 -0.70
N ALA A 51 3.77 6.95 -1.25
CA ALA A 51 5.08 7.44 -1.65
C ALA A 51 6.08 7.46 -0.48
N LYS A 52 5.69 8.02 0.67
CA LYS A 52 6.55 8.06 1.88
C LYS A 52 7.00 6.67 2.36
N LEU A 53 6.19 5.64 2.12
CA LEU A 53 6.55 4.26 2.46
C LEU A 53 7.43 3.60 1.40
N CYS A 54 7.31 4.01 0.14
CA CYS A 54 8.08 3.43 -0.97
C CYS A 54 9.41 4.14 -1.23
N SER A 55 9.60 5.36 -0.72
CA SER A 55 10.78 6.18 -0.94
C SER A 55 11.44 6.64 0.36
N GLY A 56 12.64 7.21 0.23
CA GLY A 56 13.28 8.00 1.28
C GLY A 56 12.72 9.43 1.35
N ASP A 57 13.61 10.39 1.61
CA ASP A 57 13.24 11.79 1.87
C ASP A 57 12.68 12.52 0.63
N ASN A 58 12.97 12.02 -0.58
CA ASN A 58 12.51 12.58 -1.86
C ASN A 58 11.07 12.15 -2.23
N TRP A 59 10.24 11.82 -1.25
CA TRP A 59 8.89 11.30 -1.48
C TRP A 59 7.99 12.20 -2.32
N ARG A 60 8.23 13.51 -2.38
CA ARG A 60 7.44 14.44 -3.20
C ARG A 60 7.68 14.19 -4.69
N GLU A 61 8.95 14.22 -5.09
CA GLU A 61 9.37 13.94 -6.45
C GLU A 61 9.02 12.50 -6.84
N TYR A 62 9.29 11.55 -5.94
CA TYR A 62 8.91 10.16 -6.14
C TYR A 62 7.41 9.99 -6.37
N ARG A 63 6.56 10.64 -5.55
CA ARG A 63 5.10 10.60 -5.71
C ARG A 63 4.67 11.10 -7.11
N ASP A 64 5.25 12.20 -7.56
CA ASP A 64 4.77 12.90 -8.74
C ASP A 64 5.33 12.31 -10.04
N CYS A 65 6.53 11.71 -9.99
CA CYS A 65 7.25 11.24 -11.18
C CYS A 65 7.36 9.70 -11.28
N GLU A 66 7.49 8.99 -10.16
CA GLU A 66 7.85 7.55 -10.16
C GLU A 66 6.74 6.64 -9.62
N LEU A 67 5.94 7.10 -8.65
CA LEU A 67 4.92 6.30 -8.00
C LEU A 67 3.89 5.81 -9.02
N LEU A 68 3.66 4.49 -9.04
CA LEU A 68 2.81 3.75 -9.99
C LEU A 68 3.42 3.50 -11.38
N ASN A 69 4.59 4.08 -11.70
CA ASN A 69 5.28 3.88 -12.98
C ASN A 69 6.50 2.94 -12.90
N LYS A 70 6.87 2.48 -11.69
CA LYS A 70 8.10 1.71 -11.44
C LYS A 70 7.83 0.31 -10.89
N ASP A 71 7.60 0.20 -9.58
CA ASP A 71 7.48 -1.09 -8.87
C ASP A 71 6.19 -1.18 -8.03
N GLN A 72 5.30 -0.19 -8.18
CA GLN A 72 4.15 0.03 -7.31
C GLN A 72 2.84 -0.19 -8.05
N GLN A 73 1.88 -0.76 -7.33
CA GLN A 73 0.52 -0.93 -7.81
C GLN A 73 -0.47 -0.68 -6.68
N ILE A 74 -1.64 -0.12 -7.02
CA ILE A 74 -2.81 -0.07 -6.15
C ILE A 74 -3.82 -1.09 -6.68
N CYS A 75 -4.12 -2.12 -5.90
CA CYS A 75 -5.01 -3.21 -6.29
C CYS A 75 -6.37 -3.11 -5.59
N PHE A 76 -7.44 -3.29 -6.37
CA PHE A 76 -8.84 -3.27 -5.92
C PHE A 76 -9.53 -4.62 -6.09
N SER A 77 -8.81 -5.62 -6.58
CA SER A 77 -9.32 -6.98 -6.77
C SER A 77 -9.25 -7.78 -5.46
N GLU A 78 -9.86 -8.96 -5.48
CA GLU A 78 -9.79 -9.94 -4.38
C GLU A 78 -8.54 -10.83 -4.50
N GLN A 79 -7.76 -10.69 -5.57
CA GLN A 79 -6.60 -11.53 -5.84
C GLN A 79 -5.33 -10.87 -5.33
N ILE A 80 -4.45 -11.71 -4.77
CA ILE A 80 -3.10 -11.32 -4.40
C ILE A 80 -2.24 -11.24 -5.66
N VAL A 81 -1.45 -10.18 -5.78
CA VAL A 81 -0.51 -9.97 -6.88
C VAL A 81 0.75 -10.78 -6.62
N GLU A 82 0.91 -11.90 -7.31
CA GLU A 82 1.98 -12.89 -7.02
C GLU A 82 3.41 -12.36 -7.26
N SER A 83 3.58 -11.37 -8.14
CA SER A 83 4.89 -10.78 -8.41
C SER A 83 5.44 -9.94 -7.25
N ALA A 84 4.57 -9.55 -6.32
CA ALA A 84 4.91 -8.65 -5.24
C ALA A 84 5.57 -9.38 -4.06
N ARG A 85 6.47 -8.66 -3.39
CA ARG A 85 7.15 -9.12 -2.17
C ARG A 85 6.72 -8.34 -0.94
N ILE A 86 6.04 -7.22 -1.15
CA ILE A 86 5.48 -6.39 -0.09
C ILE A 86 4.01 -6.14 -0.43
N HIS A 87 3.14 -6.55 0.49
CA HIS A 87 1.70 -6.40 0.42
C HIS A 87 1.22 -5.51 1.55
N ILE A 88 0.56 -4.41 1.23
CA ILE A 88 0.01 -3.47 2.21
C ILE A 88 -1.50 -3.47 2.09
N PHE A 89 -2.18 -4.09 3.04
CA PHE A 89 -3.64 -4.09 3.14
C PHE A 89 -4.08 -2.91 3.99
N SER A 90 -4.75 -1.93 3.39
CA SER A 90 -5.08 -0.66 4.06
C SER A 90 -6.57 -0.54 4.36
N GLY A 91 -6.89 -0.47 5.65
CA GLY A 91 -8.26 -0.39 6.17
C GLY A 91 -8.85 -1.75 6.55
N LYS A 92 -9.67 -1.76 7.60
CA LYS A 92 -10.23 -2.97 8.20
C LYS A 92 -11.12 -3.77 7.23
N SER A 93 -11.89 -3.09 6.40
CA SER A 93 -12.71 -3.74 5.36
C SER A 93 -11.85 -4.48 4.34
N CYS A 94 -10.70 -3.90 3.95
CA CYS A 94 -9.75 -4.56 3.06
C CYS A 94 -9.13 -5.79 3.75
N TRP A 95 -8.82 -5.73 5.05
CA TRP A 95 -8.31 -6.91 5.77
C TRP A 95 -9.33 -8.05 5.73
N GLN A 96 -10.61 -7.73 5.97
CA GLN A 96 -11.71 -8.70 5.95
C GLN A 96 -11.94 -9.28 4.55
N ARG A 97 -11.79 -8.48 3.49
CA ARG A 97 -11.83 -8.95 2.09
C ARG A 97 -10.81 -10.06 1.83
N PHE A 98 -9.66 -10.02 2.49
CA PHE A 98 -8.62 -11.05 2.41
C PHE A 98 -8.72 -12.11 3.53
N GLY A 99 -9.87 -12.22 4.19
CA GLY A 99 -10.14 -13.27 5.18
C GLY A 99 -9.39 -13.11 6.51
N VAL A 100 -8.83 -11.93 6.80
CA VAL A 100 -8.06 -11.70 8.02
C VAL A 100 -9.00 -11.52 9.21
N THR A 101 -8.91 -12.43 10.18
CA THR A 101 -9.70 -12.42 11.41
C THR A 101 -8.95 -11.77 12.58
N ALA A 102 -9.66 -11.44 13.65
CA ALA A 102 -9.02 -10.94 14.88
C ALA A 102 -8.08 -11.98 15.51
N ASP A 103 -8.40 -13.27 15.43
CA ASP A 103 -7.54 -14.37 15.87
C ASP A 103 -6.29 -14.50 15.00
N ALA A 104 -6.39 -14.26 13.69
CA ALA A 104 -5.21 -14.21 12.83
C ALA A 104 -4.30 -13.03 13.22
N LEU A 105 -4.87 -11.84 13.46
CA LEU A 105 -4.11 -10.65 13.84
C LEU A 105 -3.39 -10.81 15.19
N SER A 106 -4.00 -11.49 16.17
CA SER A 106 -3.40 -11.68 17.50
C SER A 106 -2.13 -12.53 17.48
N LYS A 107 -1.94 -13.33 16.43
CA LYS A 107 -0.76 -14.18 16.21
C LYS A 107 0.34 -13.49 15.40
N MET A 108 0.08 -12.31 14.85
CA MET A 108 1.02 -11.56 14.02
C MET A 108 1.93 -10.68 14.87
N GLN A 109 3.08 -10.31 14.30
CA GLN A 109 3.88 -9.23 14.85
C GLN A 109 3.13 -7.91 14.67
N HIS A 110 3.45 -6.91 15.50
CA HIS A 110 2.81 -5.61 15.41
C HIS A 110 3.82 -4.47 15.62
N SER A 111 3.49 -3.31 15.06
CA SER A 111 4.21 -2.06 15.33
C SER A 111 4.21 -1.72 16.83
N SER A 112 5.12 -0.86 17.27
CA SER A 112 5.24 -0.44 18.67
C SER A 112 3.95 0.16 19.26
N CYS A 113 3.09 0.77 18.42
CA CYS A 113 1.79 1.28 18.86
C CYS A 113 0.62 0.30 18.66
N SER A 114 0.89 -0.94 18.25
CA SER A 114 -0.11 -1.99 17.98
C SER A 114 -1.20 -1.60 16.97
N ARG A 115 -0.91 -0.66 16.06
CA ARG A 115 -1.85 -0.22 15.01
C ARG A 115 -1.63 -0.90 13.67
N VAL A 116 -0.42 -1.39 13.42
CA VAL A 116 -0.05 -2.14 12.21
C VAL A 116 0.33 -3.54 12.63
N TYR A 117 -0.24 -4.53 11.97
CA TYR A 117 0.10 -5.95 12.13
C TYR A 117 0.85 -6.42 10.91
N PHE A 118 1.79 -7.34 11.07
CA PHE A 118 2.56 -7.86 9.96
C PHE A 118 3.07 -9.27 10.19
N GLN A 119 3.32 -9.95 9.08
CA GLN A 119 3.91 -11.28 9.06
C GLN A 119 4.77 -11.46 7.80
N TYR A 120 5.73 -12.35 7.89
CA TYR A 120 6.56 -12.77 6.76
C TYR A 120 6.06 -14.13 6.28
N SER A 121 5.75 -14.22 4.99
CA SER A 121 5.37 -15.45 4.30
C SER A 121 6.52 -15.87 3.38
N THR A 122 6.89 -17.14 3.42
CA THR A 122 7.85 -17.72 2.46
C THR A 122 7.37 -17.62 1.02
N GLN A 123 6.05 -17.66 0.81
CA GLN A 123 5.44 -17.57 -0.52
C GLN A 123 5.21 -16.12 -0.96
N ARG A 124 4.77 -15.24 -0.05
CA ARG A 124 4.27 -13.89 -0.38
C ARG A 124 5.18 -12.73 0.06
N GLY A 125 6.26 -13.01 0.80
CA GLY A 125 7.08 -11.96 1.41
C GLY A 125 6.37 -11.27 2.57
N LEU A 126 6.53 -9.96 2.70
CA LEU A 126 5.98 -9.17 3.80
C LEU A 126 4.50 -8.83 3.55
N CYS A 127 3.63 -9.20 4.49
CA CYS A 127 2.24 -8.75 4.54
C CYS A 127 2.04 -7.77 5.70
N LEU A 128 1.62 -6.54 5.40
CA LEU A 128 1.31 -5.46 6.33
C LEU A 128 -0.20 -5.19 6.35
N TYR A 129 -0.80 -5.20 7.53
CA TYR A 129 -2.20 -4.85 7.76
C TYR A 129 -2.23 -3.51 8.49
N THR A 130 -2.61 -2.47 7.76
CA THR A 130 -2.48 -1.07 8.17
C THR A 130 -3.83 -0.37 8.30
N PRO A 131 -3.97 0.64 9.18
CA PRO A 131 -5.11 1.54 9.12
C PRO A 131 -5.21 2.18 7.73
N TYR A 132 -6.37 2.76 7.41
CA TYR A 132 -6.55 3.39 6.11
C TYR A 132 -5.57 4.55 5.93
N PHE A 133 -5.10 4.77 4.70
CA PHE A 133 -4.16 5.86 4.37
C PHE A 133 -4.84 7.25 4.38
N ASP A 134 -5.19 7.70 5.57
CA ASP A 134 -5.64 9.05 5.90
C ASP A 134 -4.86 9.50 7.16
N TYR A 135 -4.33 10.72 7.18
CA TYR A 135 -3.47 11.18 8.28
C TYR A 135 -4.10 11.13 9.68
N ARG A 136 -5.43 11.10 9.80
CA ARG A 136 -6.10 10.87 11.10
C ARG A 136 -5.90 9.44 11.60
N GLN A 137 -5.81 8.48 10.69
CA GLN A 137 -5.60 7.06 10.96
C GLN A 137 -4.14 6.62 10.80
N PHE A 138 -3.37 7.33 9.98
CA PHE A 138 -1.98 7.00 9.62
C PHE A 138 -1.09 8.24 9.78
N PRO A 139 -0.83 8.68 11.03
CA PRO A 139 -0.01 9.86 11.32
C PRO A 139 1.46 9.61 10.96
N ASN A 140 2.28 10.68 10.87
CA ASN A 140 3.71 10.56 10.53
C ASN A 140 4.48 9.60 11.47
N VAL A 141 4.13 9.54 12.76
CA VAL A 141 4.75 8.56 13.69
C VAL A 141 4.51 7.11 13.26
N LEU A 142 3.34 6.82 12.65
CA LEU A 142 3.04 5.48 12.14
C LEU A 142 3.75 5.22 10.80
N ILE A 143 3.94 6.26 9.97
CA ILE A 143 4.76 6.18 8.75
C ILE A 143 6.17 5.73 9.10
N GLU A 144 6.82 6.35 10.08
CA GLU A 144 8.18 5.98 10.47
C GLU A 144 8.26 4.54 11.02
N GLN A 145 7.31 4.11 11.85
CA GLN A 145 7.26 2.73 12.32
C GLN A 145 7.11 1.71 11.18
N VAL A 146 6.31 2.02 10.15
CA VAL A 146 6.18 1.13 8.99
C VAL A 146 7.45 1.15 8.14
N LYS A 147 8.11 2.30 7.96
CA LYS A 147 9.41 2.37 7.29
C LYS A 147 10.47 1.52 7.98
N GLU A 148 10.48 1.47 9.31
CA GLU A 148 11.37 0.56 10.05
C GLU A 148 11.11 -0.91 9.74
N ILE A 149 9.84 -1.32 9.64
CA ILE A 149 9.47 -2.70 9.27
C ILE A 149 9.91 -3.01 7.83
N LEU A 150 9.67 -2.09 6.90
CA LEU A 150 10.07 -2.22 5.50
C LEU A 150 11.60 -2.32 5.35
N ASN A 151 12.35 -1.48 6.07
CA ASN A 151 13.82 -1.49 6.04
C ASN A 151 14.42 -2.79 6.61
N LYS A 152 13.78 -3.39 7.63
CA LYS A 152 14.19 -4.71 8.16
C LYS A 152 13.98 -5.81 7.11
N THR A 153 12.90 -5.74 6.34
CA THR A 153 12.58 -6.70 5.27
C THR A 153 13.61 -6.67 4.15
N ALA A 154 14.02 -5.46 3.73
CA ALA A 154 15.03 -5.29 2.70
C ALA A 154 16.38 -5.92 3.10
N LYS A 155 16.74 -5.87 4.39
CA LYS A 155 17.96 -6.50 4.90
C LYS A 155 17.88 -8.03 4.90
N ILE A 156 16.72 -8.59 5.27
CA ILE A 156 16.50 -10.06 5.31
C ILE A 156 16.55 -10.68 3.90
N SER A 157 16.28 -9.92 2.84
CA SER A 157 16.27 -10.43 1.46
C SER A 157 17.65 -10.39 0.78
N CYS A 158 18.67 -9.81 1.42
CA CYS A 158 20.04 -9.70 0.91
C CYS A 158 21.04 -10.62 1.64
N GLU A 159 20.56 -11.45 2.57
CA GLU A 159 21.29 -12.52 3.25
C GLU A 159 20.83 -13.88 2.71
#